data_AF-A0ABD1DXI9-F1
#
_entry.id   AF-A0ABD1DXI9-F1
#
_cell.length_a   1.000
_cell.length_b   1.000
_cell.length_c   1.000
_cell.angle_alpha   90.00
_cell.angle_beta   90.00
_cell.angle_gamma   90.00
#
_symmetry.space_group_name_H-M   'P 1'
#
loop_
_entity.id
_entity.type
_entity.pdbx_description
1 polymer ?
#
loop_
_entity_poly.entity_id
_entity_poly.type
_entity_poly.pdbx_seq_one_letter_code
_entity_poly.pdbx_strand_id
1 'polypeptide(L)'
;MASNALLGKLILALTLSVFAYYFFWVGVLPFMVIDSSDASWIHSLFPDRKFAFLVPAVFGVCFIGGLSVFTLYHLRSVKQN
;
A
#
# COMPACT_ATOMS: atom_id res chain seq x y z
N MET A 1 20.52 17.64 -18.79
CA MET A 1 20.30 16.21 -18.48
C MET A 1 20.39 15.87 -16.98
N ALA A 2 20.87 16.75 -16.09
CA ALA A 2 21.00 16.47 -14.65
C ALA A 2 19.70 16.66 -13.82
N SER A 3 18.77 17.51 -14.26
CA SER A 3 17.55 17.87 -13.51
C SER A 3 16.63 16.68 -13.23
N ASN A 4 16.46 15.77 -14.20
CA ASN A 4 15.54 14.63 -14.07
C ASN A 4 16.09 13.54 -13.15
N ALA A 5 17.42 13.38 -13.08
CA ALA A 5 18.07 12.38 -12.22
C ALA A 5 17.98 12.77 -10.73
N LEU A 6 18.07 14.07 -10.42
CA LEU A 6 17.86 14.58 -9.06
C LEU A 6 16.41 14.38 -8.62
N LEU A 7 15.46 14.73 -9.49
CA LEU A 7 14.03 14.51 -9.26
C LEU A 7 13.71 13.02 -9.06
N GLY A 8 14.27 12.16 -9.91
CA GLY A 8 14.09 10.71 -9.80
C GLY A 8 14.61 10.15 -8.49
N LYS A 9 15.78 10.60 -8.02
CA LYS A 9 16.31 10.22 -6.70
C LYS A 9 15.43 10.69 -5.56
N LEU A 10 14.86 11.90 -5.65
CA LEU A 10 13.99 12.45 -4.61
C LEU A 10 12.66 11.68 -4.55
N ILE A 11 12.07 11.37 -5.71
CA ILE A 11 10.89 10.52 -5.82
C ILE A 11 11.18 9.11 -5.27
N LEU A 12 12.33 8.52 -5.62
CA LEU A 12 12.74 7.22 -5.10
C LEU A 12 12.89 7.23 -3.58
N ALA A 13 13.57 8.23 -3.03
CA ALA A 13 13.75 8.35 -1.58
C ALA A 13 12.43 8.54 -0.85
N LEU A 14 11.54 9.37 -1.39
CA LEU A 14 10.22 9.64 -0.81
C LEU A 14 9.33 8.39 -0.87
N THR A 15 9.27 7.73 -2.02
CA THR A 15 8.50 6.48 -2.20
C THR A 15 9.05 5.36 -1.33
N LEU A 16 10.37 5.21 -1.21
CA LEU A 16 11.01 4.24 -0.31
C LEU A 16 10.67 4.55 1.15
N SER A 17 10.66 5.81 1.55
CA SER A 17 10.34 6.23 2.93
C SER A 17 8.88 5.92 3.27
N VAL A 18 7.94 6.25 2.37
CA VAL A 18 6.52 5.92 2.54
C VAL A 18 6.31 4.40 2.55
N PHE A 19 7.00 3.68 1.67
CA PHE A 19 6.95 2.22 1.62
C PHE A 19 7.46 1.60 2.91
N ALA A 20 8.62 2.04 3.42
CA ALA A 20 9.16 1.55 4.68
C ALA A 20 8.22 1.83 5.84
N TYR A 21 7.67 3.05 5.95
CA TYR A 21 6.69 3.41 6.97
C TYR A 21 5.47 2.48 6.93
N TYR A 22 4.92 2.25 5.74
CA TYR A 22 3.78 1.34 5.56
C TYR A 22 4.13 -0.12 5.83
N PHE A 23 5.32 -0.58 5.42
CA PHE A 23 5.80 -1.94 5.67
C PHE A 23 5.98 -2.22 7.17
N PHE A 24 6.60 -1.29 7.91
CA PHE A 24 6.72 -1.41 9.36
C PHE A 24 5.35 -1.33 10.04
N TRP A 25 4.46 -0.46 9.57
CA TRP A 25 3.12 -0.30 10.14
C TRP A 25 2.21 -1.53 9.92
N VAL A 26 2.19 -2.11 8.72
CA VAL A 26 1.35 -3.27 8.41
C VAL A 26 2.03 -4.59 8.79
N GLY A 27 3.33 -4.69 8.55
CA GLY A 27 4.08 -5.94 8.63
C GLY A 27 4.81 -6.18 9.94
N VAL A 28 5.16 -5.15 10.72
CA VAL A 28 5.93 -5.32 11.98
C VAL A 28 5.08 -5.01 13.21
N LEU A 29 4.24 -3.97 13.15
CA LEU A 29 3.36 -3.56 14.24
C LEU A 29 2.43 -4.66 14.80
N PRO A 30 1.82 -5.57 14.00
CA PRO A 30 0.98 -6.63 14.56
C PRO A 30 1.76 -7.75 15.25
N PHE A 31 3.05 -7.93 14.94
CA PHE A 31 3.91 -8.92 15.60
C PHE A 31 4.68 -8.33 16.78
N MET A 32 4.66 -7.01 16.94
CA MET A 32 5.12 -6.33 18.14
C MET A 32 4.09 -6.63 19.25
N VAL A 33 4.41 -7.61 20.10
CA VAL A 33 3.65 -7.97 21.30
C VAL A 33 3.79 -6.83 22.31
N ILE A 34 3.11 -5.71 22.04
CA ILE A 34 2.96 -4.62 23.00
C ILE A 34 1.81 -5.06 23.89
N ASP A 35 2.20 -5.60 25.05
CA ASP A 35 1.29 -5.99 26.10
C ASP A 35 0.33 -4.85 26.43
N SER A 36 -0.87 -5.23 26.83
CA SER A 36 -2.08 -4.41 26.86
C SER A 36 -2.10 -3.39 27.99
N SER A 37 -0.94 -2.96 28.49
CA SER A 37 -0.83 -2.09 29.64
C SER A 37 -0.07 -0.83 29.28
N ASP A 38 -0.87 0.24 29.17
CA ASP A 38 -0.54 1.57 29.64
C ASP A 38 0.57 2.34 28.91
N ALA A 39 0.13 3.49 28.39
CA ALA A 39 0.95 4.68 28.16
C ALA A 39 2.10 4.54 27.15
N SER A 40 1.84 4.85 25.88
CA SER A 40 2.90 5.47 25.07
C SER A 40 2.35 6.21 23.86
N TRP A 41 2.84 7.44 23.69
CA TRP A 41 2.74 8.35 22.53
C TRP A 41 2.75 7.66 21.15
N ILE A 42 3.36 6.47 21.06
CA ILE A 42 3.42 5.62 19.88
C ILE A 42 2.04 5.30 19.28
N HIS A 43 1.01 5.02 20.10
CA HIS A 43 -0.33 4.68 19.58
C HIS A 43 -1.07 5.88 18.96
N SER A 44 -0.65 7.12 19.25
CA SER A 44 -1.20 8.31 18.59
C SER A 44 -0.56 8.57 17.21
N LEU A 45 0.65 8.05 16.97
CA LEU A 45 1.33 8.15 15.67
C LEU A 45 0.90 7.06 14.69
N PHE A 46 0.30 5.97 15.17
CA PHE A 46 -0.10 4.84 14.35
C PHE A 46 -1.63 4.67 14.43
N PRO A 47 -2.37 4.96 13.34
CA PRO A 47 -3.80 4.75 13.29
C PRO A 47 -4.17 3.28 13.56
N ASP A 48 -5.39 3.10 14.03
CA ASP A 48 -5.92 1.81 14.49
C ASP A 48 -5.65 0.67 13.49
N ARG A 49 -5.26 -0.51 14.01
CA ARG A 49 -4.79 -1.67 13.21
C ARG A 49 -5.78 -2.11 12.13
N LYS A 50 -7.06 -1.77 12.30
CA LYS A 50 -8.12 -1.98 11.31
C LYS A 50 -7.81 -1.35 9.95
N PHE A 51 -7.14 -0.21 9.90
CA PHE A 51 -6.79 0.46 8.65
C PHE A 51 -5.56 -0.15 7.95
N ALA A 52 -4.66 -0.77 8.71
CA ALA A 52 -3.44 -1.38 8.17
C ALA A 52 -3.73 -2.51 7.17
N PHE A 53 -4.78 -3.31 7.39
CA PHE A 53 -5.19 -4.39 6.49
C PHE A 53 -6.26 -3.96 5.47
N LEU A 54 -6.93 -2.83 5.68
CA LEU A 54 -8.00 -2.37 4.80
C LEU A 54 -7.44 -1.75 3.51
N VAL A 55 -6.38 -0.95 3.61
CA VAL A 55 -5.75 -0.29 2.46
C VAL A 55 -5.22 -1.28 1.40
N PRO A 56 -4.42 -2.32 1.74
CA PRO A 56 -3.93 -3.28 0.76
C PRO A 56 -5.04 -4.21 0.28
N ALA A 57 -6.03 -4.54 1.12
CA ALA A 57 -7.18 -5.33 0.71
C ALA A 57 -8.05 -4.60 -0.33
N VAL A 58 -8.38 -3.33 -0.09
CA VAL A 58 -9.15 -2.51 -1.06
C VAL A 58 -8.35 -2.33 -2.34
N PHE A 59 -7.06 -2.04 -2.25
CA PHE A 59 -6.20 -1.94 -3.44
C PHE A 59 -6.18 -3.26 -4.23
N GLY A 60 -6.00 -4.40 -3.55
CA GLY A 60 -6.02 -5.71 -4.17
C GLY A 60 -7.34 -6.04 -4.86
N VAL A 61 -8.48 -5.76 -4.20
CA VAL A 61 -9.82 -5.98 -4.78
C VAL A 61 -10.05 -5.07 -5.99
N CYS A 62 -9.69 -3.80 -5.91
CA CYS A 62 -9.79 -2.88 -7.04
C CYS A 62 -8.89 -3.29 -8.20
N PHE A 63 -7.67 -3.76 -7.92
CA PHE A 63 -6.72 -4.19 -8.94
C PHE A 63 -7.16 -5.47 -9.64
N ILE A 64 -7.51 -6.51 -8.88
CA ILE A 64 -8.00 -7.79 -9.44
C ILE A 64 -9.33 -7.57 -10.16
N GLY A 65 -10.24 -6.77 -9.57
CA GLY A 65 -11.51 -6.41 -10.19
C GLY A 65 -11.30 -5.68 -11.51
N GLY A 66 -10.40 -4.69 -11.54
CA GLY A 66 -10.03 -3.96 -12.75
C GLY A 66 -9.46 -4.88 -13.83
N LEU A 67 -8.53 -5.76 -13.47
CA LEU A 67 -7.96 -6.76 -14.38
C LEU A 67 -9.02 -7.72 -14.93
N SER A 68 -9.96 -8.15 -14.09
CA SER A 68 -11.05 -9.03 -14.49
C SER A 68 -11.96 -8.36 -15.52
N VAL A 69 -12.37 -7.12 -15.29
CA VAL A 69 -13.18 -6.33 -16.23
C VAL A 69 -12.42 -6.09 -17.53
N PHE A 70 -11.15 -5.70 -17.45
CA PHE A 70 -10.29 -5.50 -18.62
C PHE A 70 -10.16 -6.76 -19.48
N THR A 71 -9.99 -7.91 -18.82
CA THR A 71 -9.88 -9.22 -19.47
C THR A 71 -11.19 -9.61 -20.15
N LEU A 72 -12.33 -9.43 -19.46
CA LEU A 72 -13.66 -9.70 -20.03
C LEU A 72 -13.99 -8.78 -21.22
N TYR A 73 -13.59 -7.51 -21.15
CA TYR A 73 -13.75 -6.56 -22.26
C TYR A 73 -12.99 -7.03 -23.51
N HIS A 74 -11.72 -7.40 -23.35
CA HIS A 74 -10.90 -7.91 -24.46
C HIS A 74 -11.42 -9.23 -25.03
N LEU A 75 -11.83 -10.17 -24.17
CA LEU A 75 -12.42 -11.45 -24.60
C LEU A 75 -13.75 -11.27 -25.34
N ARG A 76 -14.61 -10.34 -24.90
CA ARG A 76 -15.85 -10.00 -25.63
C ARG A 76 -15.55 -9.35 -26.98
N SER A 77 -14.54 -8.49 -27.05
CA SER A 77 -14.12 -7.85 -28.30
C SER A 77 -13.62 -8.87 -29.33
N VAL A 78 -12.92 -9.92 -28.90
CA VAL A 78 -12.42 -10.98 -29.80
C VAL A 78 -13.55 -11.88 -30.33
N LYS A 79 -14.63 -12.07 -29.58
CA LYS A 79 -15.77 -12.93 -29.99
C LYS A 79 -16.69 -12.27 -31.04
N GLN A 80 -16.57 -10.97 -31.29
CA GLN A 80 -17.42 -10.23 -32.24
C GLN A 80 -16.79 -10.03 -33.64
N ASN A 81 -15.60 -10.59 -33.90
CA ASN A 81 -14.96 -10.67 -35.22
C ASN A 81 -14.96 -12.12 -35.71
#